data_AF-A0A382HLZ9-F1
#
_entry.id   AF-A0A382HLZ9-F1
#
_cell.length_a   1.000
_cell.length_b   1.000
_cell.length_c   1.000
_cell.angle_alpha   90.00
_cell.angle_beta   90.00
_cell.angle_gamma   90.00
#
_symmetry.space_group_name_H-M   'P 1'
#
loop_
_entity.id
_entity.type
_entity.pdbx_description
1 polymer ?
#
loop_
_entity_poly.entity_id
_entity_poly.type
_entity_poly.pdbx_seq_one_letter_code
_entity_poly.pdbx_strand_id
1 'polypeptide(L)'
;MNTLEKYNKPFGVKDYLNTCVEFFPAPLPEKSSVSDEEYSEPYDLFQSSRDHDFEPIFLPPSGDMTICDLDSFELVPNTDQTISGKEFLKFQLQKVNIETLIQLPTRVDFTLTDEIITDLLKETLDPAIELTDWGYPKDESKFPYWLNYTDSIFNIHKPEEEQYVKEWEDTLKIGKKFLEEFRISHPSLLLDPLVDAILNDDWGIYNHWGEKIENLADARHSYANWNCPLMVMYSGKMWPQFSQGWPNFHSPTFNIYDVYIRNNDEGEPV
;
A
#
# COMPACT_ATOMS: atom_id res chain seq x y z
N MET A 1 -24.96 10.87 -7.51
CA MET A 1 -24.06 10.20 -8.48
C MET A 1 -22.92 9.62 -7.67
N ASN A 2 -22.62 8.34 -7.87
CA ASN A 2 -21.53 7.68 -7.15
C ASN A 2 -20.21 8.30 -7.64
N THR A 3 -19.41 8.89 -6.75
CA THR A 3 -18.18 9.64 -7.08
C THR A 3 -17.19 8.81 -7.89
N LEU A 4 -17.32 7.47 -7.82
CA LEU A 4 -16.54 6.46 -8.53
C LEU A 4 -16.79 6.36 -10.03
N GLU A 5 -17.96 6.75 -10.56
CA GLU A 5 -18.21 6.68 -12.02
C GLU A 5 -17.30 7.59 -12.84
N LYS A 6 -16.75 8.64 -12.22
CA LYS A 6 -15.78 9.56 -12.83
C LYS A 6 -14.42 8.92 -13.13
N TYR A 7 -14.10 7.79 -12.49
CA TYR A 7 -12.81 7.12 -12.62
C TYR A 7 -12.86 5.81 -13.43
N ASN A 8 -13.95 5.59 -14.17
CA ASN A 8 -14.08 4.43 -15.05
C ASN A 8 -13.44 4.63 -16.42
N LYS A 9 -12.58 5.64 -16.60
CA LYS A 9 -11.81 5.88 -17.81
C LYS A 9 -10.34 6.11 -17.45
N PRO A 10 -9.39 5.76 -18.35
CA PRO A 10 -8.00 6.15 -18.19
C PRO A 10 -7.84 7.67 -18.02
N PHE A 11 -6.97 8.09 -17.12
CA PHE A 11 -6.68 9.50 -16.86
C PHE A 11 -5.21 9.68 -16.47
N GLY A 12 -4.68 10.89 -16.64
CA GLY A 12 -3.34 11.28 -16.18
C GLY A 12 -3.41 12.46 -15.22
N VAL A 13 -2.45 12.56 -14.29
CA VAL A 13 -2.30 13.76 -13.47
C VAL A 13 -1.69 14.86 -14.34
N LYS A 14 -2.24 16.08 -14.35
CA LYS A 14 -1.73 17.14 -15.24
C LYS A 14 -0.35 17.64 -14.83
N ASP A 15 -0.12 17.72 -13.53
CA ASP A 15 1.13 18.17 -12.92
C ASP A 15 1.96 16.97 -12.43
N TYR A 16 3.29 17.14 -12.34
CA TYR A 16 4.14 16.09 -11.77
C TYR A 16 3.88 15.92 -10.28
N LEU A 17 3.80 14.67 -9.82
CA LEU A 17 3.88 14.30 -8.42
C LEU A 17 5.35 14.08 -8.03
N ASN A 18 5.67 14.41 -6.78
CA ASN A 18 7.06 14.41 -6.32
C ASN A 18 7.45 13.19 -5.50
N THR A 19 6.48 12.34 -5.14
CA THR A 19 6.73 11.18 -4.29
C THR A 19 5.99 9.95 -4.78
N CYS A 20 6.69 8.84 -4.80
CA CYS A 20 6.14 7.50 -5.04
C CYS A 20 6.66 6.55 -3.98
N VAL A 21 5.83 5.58 -3.62
CA VAL A 21 6.14 4.49 -2.71
C VAL A 21 5.97 3.19 -3.46
N GLU A 22 6.93 2.30 -3.33
CA GLU A 22 6.85 0.92 -3.82
C GLU A 22 7.28 -0.06 -2.72
N PHE A 23 6.86 -1.31 -2.85
CA PHE A 23 7.26 -2.39 -1.97
C PHE A 23 8.08 -3.42 -2.73
N PHE A 24 9.09 -3.96 -2.07
CA PHE A 24 9.98 -4.98 -2.64
C PHE A 24 10.18 -6.12 -1.64
N PRO A 25 10.43 -7.35 -2.10
CA PRO A 25 10.88 -8.41 -1.20
C PRO A 25 12.21 -8.01 -0.53
N ALA A 26 12.48 -8.61 0.61
CA ALA A 26 13.80 -8.61 1.25
C ALA A 26 14.58 -9.88 0.82
N PRO A 27 15.85 -9.79 0.41
CA PRO A 27 16.58 -8.56 0.06
C PRO A 27 16.00 -7.86 -1.19
N LEU A 28 16.35 -6.58 -1.39
CA LEU A 28 16.01 -5.86 -2.62
C LEU A 28 16.44 -6.68 -3.87
N PRO A 29 15.66 -6.72 -4.94
CA PRO A 29 15.94 -7.56 -6.10
C PRO A 29 17.24 -7.12 -6.80
N GLU A 30 17.99 -8.10 -7.33
CA GLU A 30 19.20 -7.87 -8.14
C GLU A 30 18.90 -7.55 -9.60
N LYS A 31 17.79 -8.07 -10.11
CA LYS A 31 17.38 -7.95 -11.50
C LYS A 31 15.88 -8.10 -11.65
N SER A 32 15.38 -7.66 -12.80
CA SER A 32 13.98 -7.82 -13.20
C SER A 32 13.62 -9.29 -13.36
N SER A 33 12.47 -9.68 -12.79
CA SER A 33 11.93 -11.03 -12.98
C SER A 33 11.32 -11.23 -14.38
N VAL A 34 11.06 -10.13 -15.09
CA VAL A 34 10.42 -10.11 -16.42
C VAL A 34 11.45 -10.02 -17.55
N SER A 35 12.43 -9.11 -17.43
CA SER A 35 13.42 -8.82 -18.49
C SER A 35 14.79 -9.44 -18.26
N ASP A 36 15.07 -9.93 -17.05
CA ASP A 36 16.39 -10.42 -16.61
C ASP A 36 17.48 -9.33 -16.56
N GLU A 37 17.13 -8.04 -16.72
CA GLU A 37 18.05 -6.90 -16.63
C GLU A 37 18.46 -6.59 -15.18
N GLU A 38 19.75 -6.33 -14.95
CA GLU A 38 20.31 -6.03 -13.64
C GLU A 38 19.97 -4.62 -13.15
N TYR A 39 19.61 -4.50 -11.88
CA TYR A 39 19.45 -3.22 -11.19
C TYR A 39 20.78 -2.79 -10.59
N SER A 40 21.41 -1.80 -11.23
CA SER A 40 22.73 -1.28 -10.86
C SER A 40 22.62 -0.08 -9.93
N GLU A 41 21.64 0.79 -10.19
CA GLU A 41 21.42 2.04 -9.49
C GLU A 41 20.07 2.03 -8.75
N PRO A 42 19.91 2.77 -7.65
CA PRO A 42 18.66 2.77 -6.87
C PRO A 42 17.42 3.14 -7.68
N TYR A 43 17.56 4.03 -8.67
CA TYR A 43 16.45 4.44 -9.53
C TYR A 43 16.04 3.34 -10.52
N ASP A 44 16.88 2.34 -10.79
CA ASP A 44 16.52 1.22 -11.69
C ASP A 44 15.38 0.37 -11.09
N LEU A 45 15.19 0.45 -9.77
CA LEU A 45 14.05 -0.17 -9.08
C LEU A 45 12.72 0.54 -9.36
N PHE A 46 12.73 1.78 -9.85
CA PHE A 46 11.49 2.55 -9.99
C PHE A 46 10.51 1.87 -10.97
N GLN A 47 9.30 1.63 -10.49
CA GLN A 47 8.20 0.90 -11.12
C GLN A 47 8.43 -0.60 -11.35
N SER A 48 9.51 -1.15 -10.79
CA SER A 48 9.80 -2.58 -10.91
C SER A 48 9.19 -3.42 -9.79
N SER A 49 8.54 -2.81 -8.79
CA SER A 49 7.79 -3.54 -7.76
C SER A 49 6.76 -4.53 -8.32
N ARG A 50 6.30 -4.26 -9.54
CA ARG A 50 5.31 -5.06 -10.29
C ARG A 50 5.83 -6.42 -10.71
N ASP A 51 7.15 -6.55 -10.85
CA ASP A 51 7.84 -7.81 -11.10
C ASP A 51 7.77 -8.75 -9.88
N HIS A 52 7.28 -8.23 -8.75
CA HIS A 52 7.18 -8.88 -7.45
C HIS A 52 5.77 -8.78 -6.85
N ASP A 53 4.74 -8.66 -7.71
CA ASP A 53 3.34 -8.57 -7.29
C ASP A 53 3.02 -7.36 -6.39
N PHE A 54 3.69 -6.21 -6.56
CA PHE A 54 3.34 -4.95 -5.89
C PHE A 54 3.07 -3.81 -6.89
N GLU A 55 2.30 -2.79 -6.50
CA GLU A 55 2.10 -1.56 -7.29
C GLU A 55 2.79 -0.34 -6.69
N PRO A 56 3.21 0.61 -7.53
CA PRO A 56 3.55 1.94 -7.07
C PRO A 56 2.31 2.69 -6.56
N ILE A 57 2.49 3.41 -5.46
CA ILE A 57 1.52 4.36 -4.90
C ILE A 57 2.14 5.75 -5.00
N PHE A 58 1.52 6.62 -5.79
CA PHE A 58 1.96 7.99 -5.93
C PHE A 58 1.32 8.85 -4.85
N LEU A 59 2.14 9.52 -4.05
CA LEU A 59 1.61 10.39 -3.01
C LEU A 59 1.24 11.76 -3.61
N PRO A 60 -0.02 12.18 -3.46
CA PRO A 60 -0.47 13.49 -3.93
C PRO A 60 -0.12 14.59 -2.93
N PRO A 61 -0.18 15.87 -3.36
CA PRO A 61 -0.19 16.98 -2.40
C PRO A 61 -1.41 16.89 -1.48
N SER A 62 -1.31 17.45 -0.26
CA SER A 62 -2.43 17.49 0.69
C SER A 62 -3.62 18.32 0.20
N GLY A 63 -3.40 19.21 -0.77
CA GLY A 63 -4.43 20.06 -1.40
C GLY A 63 -5.07 19.43 -2.64
N ASP A 64 -5.57 20.29 -3.52
CA ASP A 64 -6.18 19.89 -4.78
C ASP A 64 -5.13 19.63 -5.86
N MET A 65 -5.48 18.74 -6.80
CA MET A 65 -4.72 18.40 -7.99
C MET A 65 -5.63 18.35 -9.22
N THR A 66 -5.02 18.43 -10.40
CA THR A 66 -5.76 18.36 -11.68
C THR A 66 -5.47 17.04 -12.37
N ILE A 67 -6.51 16.36 -12.83
CA ILE A 67 -6.42 15.20 -13.73
C ILE A 67 -7.07 15.52 -15.07
N CYS A 68 -6.68 14.82 -16.13
CA CYS A 68 -7.32 14.88 -17.44
C CYS A 68 -7.55 13.47 -17.98
N ASP A 69 -8.56 13.30 -18.85
CA ASP A 69 -8.76 12.06 -19.59
C ASP A 69 -7.49 11.72 -20.40
N LEU A 70 -7.21 10.43 -20.54
CA LEU A 70 -6.04 9.91 -21.24
C LEU A 70 -6.45 9.18 -22.52
N ASP A 71 -5.87 9.56 -23.67
CA ASP A 71 -5.95 8.82 -24.93
C ASP A 71 -4.54 8.48 -25.38
N SER A 72 -4.23 7.20 -25.53
CA SER A 72 -2.94 6.74 -26.06
C SER A 72 -1.72 7.35 -25.33
N PHE A 73 -1.82 7.46 -24.00
CA PHE A 73 -0.84 8.09 -23.09
C PHE A 73 -0.67 9.61 -23.23
N GLU A 74 -1.52 10.29 -23.98
CA GLU A 74 -1.57 11.75 -24.09
C GLU A 74 -2.78 12.32 -23.33
N LEU A 75 -2.61 13.49 -22.70
CA LEU A 75 -3.72 14.20 -22.04
C LEU A 75 -4.68 14.73 -23.10
N VAL A 76 -5.97 14.44 -22.93
CA VAL A 76 -7.00 14.99 -23.78
C VAL A 76 -7.29 16.44 -23.36
N PRO A 77 -7.08 17.44 -24.23
CA PRO A 77 -7.31 18.84 -23.86
C PRO A 77 -8.77 19.12 -23.46
N ASN A 78 -8.96 20.06 -22.52
CA ASN A 78 -10.27 20.51 -22.02
C ASN A 78 -11.10 19.44 -21.29
N THR A 79 -10.46 18.40 -20.76
CA THR A 79 -11.08 17.37 -19.90
C THR A 79 -10.65 17.51 -18.44
N ASP A 80 -10.09 18.67 -18.09
CA ASP A 80 -9.55 18.95 -16.76
C ASP A 80 -10.61 18.75 -15.66
N GLN A 81 -10.24 17.99 -14.63
CA GLN A 81 -11.03 17.82 -13.41
C GLN A 81 -10.14 18.10 -12.21
N THR A 82 -10.61 18.99 -11.33
CA THR A 82 -9.98 19.21 -10.02
C THR A 82 -10.50 18.17 -9.04
N ILE A 83 -9.58 17.48 -8.37
CA ILE A 83 -9.86 16.51 -7.32
C ILE A 83 -8.95 16.80 -6.12
N SER A 84 -9.37 16.41 -4.93
CA SER A 84 -8.46 16.49 -3.76
C SER A 84 -7.40 15.38 -3.84
N GLY A 85 -6.22 15.64 -3.26
CA GLY A 85 -5.19 14.60 -3.10
C GLY A 85 -5.70 13.40 -2.30
N LYS A 86 -6.56 13.62 -1.29
CA LYS A 86 -7.21 12.53 -0.55
C LYS A 86 -8.06 11.63 -1.45
N GLU A 87 -8.88 12.21 -2.32
CA GLU A 87 -9.68 11.43 -3.28
C GLU A 87 -8.81 10.66 -4.27
N PHE A 88 -7.72 11.27 -4.75
CA PHE A 88 -6.76 10.59 -5.63
C PHE A 88 -6.08 9.41 -4.94
N LEU A 89 -5.60 9.58 -3.71
CA LEU A 89 -4.98 8.50 -2.95
C LEU A 89 -6.01 7.41 -2.62
N LYS A 90 -7.20 7.77 -2.14
CA LYS A 90 -8.28 6.81 -1.90
C LYS A 90 -8.58 5.98 -3.15
N PHE A 91 -8.66 6.63 -4.31
CA PHE A 91 -8.86 5.94 -5.58
C PHE A 91 -7.73 4.97 -5.91
N GLN A 92 -6.46 5.36 -5.71
CA GLN A 92 -5.33 4.43 -5.85
C GLN A 92 -5.50 3.22 -4.92
N LEU A 93 -5.78 3.42 -3.64
CA LEU A 93 -5.93 2.33 -2.65
C LEU A 93 -7.10 1.39 -2.94
N GLN A 94 -8.15 1.88 -3.62
CA GLN A 94 -9.25 1.05 -4.12
C GLN A 94 -8.86 0.15 -5.29
N LYS A 95 -7.80 0.49 -6.02
CA LYS A 95 -7.40 -0.17 -7.27
C LYS A 95 -6.16 -1.04 -7.14
N VAL A 96 -5.21 -0.66 -6.27
CA VAL A 96 -3.99 -1.44 -6.05
C VAL A 96 -4.30 -2.89 -5.69
N ASN A 97 -3.38 -3.82 -5.97
CA ASN A 97 -3.61 -5.19 -5.52
C ASN A 97 -3.59 -5.27 -3.99
N ILE A 98 -4.12 -6.39 -3.51
CA ILE A 98 -4.15 -6.67 -2.09
C ILE A 98 -2.76 -6.82 -1.48
N GLU A 99 -1.78 -7.32 -2.24
CA GLU A 99 -0.39 -7.49 -1.80
C GLU A 99 0.27 -6.15 -1.42
N THR A 100 -0.08 -5.08 -2.12
CA THR A 100 0.38 -3.71 -1.84
C THR A 100 -0.44 -3.09 -0.71
N LEU A 101 -1.77 -3.17 -0.79
CA LEU A 101 -2.67 -2.52 0.18
C LEU A 101 -2.39 -2.98 1.60
N ILE A 102 -2.17 -4.28 1.78
CA ILE A 102 -1.99 -4.91 3.09
C ILE A 102 -0.71 -4.46 3.81
N GLN A 103 0.28 -3.91 3.09
CA GLN A 103 1.55 -3.42 3.67
C GLN A 103 1.45 -2.03 4.28
N LEU A 104 0.47 -1.22 3.87
CA LEU A 104 0.39 0.17 4.28
C LEU A 104 0.08 0.37 5.76
N PRO A 105 -0.88 -0.35 6.37
CA PRO A 105 -1.30 -0.09 7.75
C PRO A 105 -0.15 -0.05 8.75
N THR A 106 0.75 -1.02 8.70
CA THR A 106 1.87 -1.15 9.65
C THR A 106 2.96 -0.11 9.42
N ARG A 107 3.01 0.54 8.24
CA ARG A 107 4.01 1.57 7.91
C ARG A 107 3.60 2.97 8.37
N VAL A 108 2.35 3.14 8.79
CA VAL A 108 1.76 4.42 9.21
C VAL A 108 1.01 4.30 10.53
N ASP A 109 1.37 3.34 11.39
CA ASP A 109 0.74 3.11 12.71
C ASP A 109 -0.81 3.12 12.65
N PHE A 110 -1.36 2.58 11.57
CA PHE A 110 -2.79 2.57 11.35
C PHE A 110 -3.44 1.50 12.20
N THR A 111 -4.40 1.91 13.03
CA THR A 111 -5.23 1.01 13.82
C THR A 111 -6.69 1.17 13.40
N LEU A 112 -7.43 0.07 13.37
CA LEU A 112 -8.89 0.15 13.32
C LEU A 112 -9.44 0.61 14.67
N THR A 113 -10.60 1.25 14.66
CA THR A 113 -11.33 1.57 15.89
C THR A 113 -12.06 0.33 16.41
N ASP A 114 -12.27 0.26 17.73
CA ASP A 114 -13.02 -0.84 18.37
C ASP A 114 -14.42 -1.07 17.76
N GLU A 115 -15.08 0.02 17.35
CA GLU A 115 -16.38 -0.01 16.67
C GLU A 115 -16.27 -0.74 15.33
N ILE A 116 -15.30 -0.37 14.50
CA ILE A 116 -15.06 -1.01 13.20
C ILE A 116 -14.68 -2.48 13.38
N ILE A 117 -13.85 -2.81 14.37
CA ILE A 117 -13.49 -4.20 14.67
C ILE A 117 -14.72 -5.02 15.06
N THR A 118 -15.56 -4.48 15.92
CA THR A 118 -16.77 -5.16 16.38
C THR A 118 -17.72 -5.44 15.23
N ASP A 119 -17.94 -4.45 14.37
CA ASP A 119 -18.82 -4.60 13.22
C ASP A 119 -18.22 -5.55 12.18
N LEU A 120 -16.90 -5.51 11.99
CA LEU A 120 -16.18 -6.49 11.18
C LEU A 120 -16.36 -7.91 11.68
N LEU A 121 -16.18 -8.16 12.98
CA LEU A 121 -16.35 -9.48 13.57
C LEU A 121 -17.78 -9.99 13.38
N LYS A 122 -18.81 -9.15 13.53
CA LYS A 122 -20.21 -9.55 13.30
C LYS A 122 -20.49 -9.94 11.85
N GLU A 123 -19.85 -9.28 10.89
CA GLU A 123 -20.05 -9.54 9.46
C GLU A 123 -19.23 -10.72 8.94
N THR A 124 -18.04 -10.93 9.49
CA THR A 124 -17.05 -11.89 8.97
C THR A 124 -17.01 -13.22 9.71
N LEU A 125 -17.39 -13.24 10.97
CA LEU A 125 -17.46 -14.49 11.74
C LEU A 125 -18.76 -15.23 11.45
N ASP A 126 -18.70 -16.55 11.57
CA ASP A 126 -19.90 -17.39 11.58
C ASP A 126 -20.92 -16.80 12.57
N PRO A 127 -22.15 -16.49 12.14
CA PRO A 127 -23.20 -15.94 13.02
C PRO A 127 -23.48 -16.79 14.27
N ALA A 128 -23.03 -18.04 14.30
CA ALA A 128 -23.09 -18.92 15.47
C ALA A 128 -22.05 -18.61 16.56
N ILE A 129 -21.04 -17.77 16.28
CA ILE A 129 -20.02 -17.39 17.25
C ILE A 129 -20.60 -16.38 18.25
N GLU A 130 -20.58 -16.75 19.53
CA GLU A 130 -21.00 -15.84 20.61
C GLU A 130 -19.95 -14.76 20.85
N LEU A 131 -20.38 -13.50 20.90
CA LEU A 131 -19.54 -12.36 21.23
C LEU A 131 -19.72 -11.93 22.71
N THR A 132 -18.71 -11.28 23.26
CA THR A 132 -18.73 -10.56 24.54
C THR A 132 -19.41 -9.19 24.37
N ASP A 133 -19.68 -8.50 25.48
CA ASP A 133 -20.22 -7.13 25.45
C ASP A 133 -19.29 -6.12 24.76
N TRP A 134 -18.01 -6.49 24.59
CA TRP A 134 -16.98 -5.71 23.90
C TRP A 134 -16.82 -6.09 22.42
N GLY A 135 -17.68 -6.95 21.88
CA GLY A 135 -17.66 -7.33 20.46
C GLY A 135 -16.70 -8.46 20.09
N TYR A 136 -15.94 -9.00 21.06
CA TYR A 136 -14.97 -10.09 20.81
C TYR A 136 -15.62 -11.47 20.93
N PRO A 137 -15.17 -12.49 20.16
CA PRO A 137 -15.57 -13.88 20.38
C PRO A 137 -15.33 -14.34 21.81
N LYS A 138 -16.32 -15.00 22.43
CA LYS A 138 -16.14 -15.64 23.75
C LYS A 138 -15.15 -16.79 23.70
N ASP A 139 -15.04 -17.46 22.55
CA ASP A 139 -14.02 -18.46 22.26
C ASP A 139 -12.86 -17.78 21.53
N GLU A 140 -11.76 -17.56 22.23
CA GLU A 140 -10.56 -16.90 21.70
C GLU A 140 -9.98 -17.63 20.48
N SER A 141 -10.21 -18.94 20.32
CA SER A 141 -9.78 -19.68 19.12
C SER A 141 -10.53 -19.28 17.85
N LYS A 142 -11.60 -18.51 17.98
CA LYS A 142 -12.37 -17.92 16.87
C LYS A 142 -11.92 -16.52 16.50
N PHE A 143 -10.91 -15.99 17.19
CA PHE A 143 -10.36 -14.69 16.87
C PHE A 143 -9.60 -14.75 15.52
N PRO A 144 -9.82 -13.80 14.60
CA PRO A 144 -9.07 -13.77 13.35
C PRO A 144 -7.60 -13.42 13.60
N TYR A 145 -6.68 -14.36 13.34
CA TYR A 145 -5.24 -14.18 13.57
C TYR A 145 -4.61 -13.01 12.80
N TRP A 146 -5.15 -12.68 11.62
CA TRP A 146 -4.69 -11.56 10.80
C TRP A 146 -5.04 -10.19 11.42
N LEU A 147 -5.84 -10.14 12.47
CA LEU A 147 -6.09 -8.94 13.26
C LEU A 147 -5.31 -9.06 14.57
N ASN A 148 -4.31 -8.22 14.78
CA ASN A 148 -3.64 -8.11 16.06
C ASN A 148 -4.61 -7.52 17.09
N TYR A 149 -4.99 -8.33 18.06
CA TYR A 149 -5.95 -7.98 19.10
C TYR A 149 -5.47 -6.85 20.03
N THR A 150 -4.16 -6.73 20.29
CA THR A 150 -3.66 -5.73 21.25
C THR A 150 -3.72 -4.32 20.70
N ASP A 151 -3.48 -4.19 19.39
CA ASP A 151 -3.27 -2.88 18.76
C ASP A 151 -4.29 -2.60 17.64
N SER A 152 -5.17 -3.55 17.33
CA SER A 152 -6.14 -3.43 16.24
C SER A 152 -5.50 -3.21 14.86
N ILE A 153 -4.29 -3.72 14.70
CA ILE A 153 -3.45 -3.62 13.51
C ILE A 153 -3.59 -4.90 12.68
N PHE A 154 -3.51 -4.79 11.36
CA PHE A 154 -3.42 -5.96 10.50
C PHE A 154 -2.08 -6.68 10.69
N ASN A 155 -2.09 -7.91 11.21
CA ASN A 155 -0.89 -8.71 11.42
C ASN A 155 -0.47 -9.41 10.12
N ILE A 156 0.39 -8.74 9.38
CA ILE A 156 0.73 -9.09 7.99
C ILE A 156 2.20 -9.44 7.82
N HIS A 157 2.96 -9.36 8.91
CA HIS A 157 4.37 -9.72 8.95
C HIS A 157 4.54 -11.19 9.30
N LYS A 158 5.48 -11.84 8.61
CA LYS A 158 5.77 -13.24 8.83
C LYS A 158 6.34 -13.42 10.25
N PRO A 159 5.76 -14.28 11.10
CA PRO A 159 6.30 -14.53 12.43
C PRO A 159 7.72 -15.10 12.37
N GLU A 160 8.54 -14.75 13.36
CA GLU A 160 9.88 -15.32 13.52
C GLU A 160 9.84 -16.77 14.00
N GLU A 161 8.92 -17.06 14.92
CA GLU A 161 8.79 -18.39 15.50
C GLU A 161 8.17 -19.36 14.49
N GLU A 162 8.95 -20.35 14.06
CA GLU A 162 8.58 -21.34 13.03
C GLU A 162 7.24 -22.04 13.32
N GLN A 163 6.89 -22.20 14.60
CA GLN A 163 5.63 -22.79 15.03
C GLN A 163 4.38 -21.99 14.62
N TYR A 164 4.51 -20.67 14.46
CA TYR A 164 3.41 -19.78 14.04
C TYR A 164 3.40 -19.49 12.54
N VAL A 165 4.48 -19.81 11.82
CA VAL A 165 4.60 -19.54 10.37
C VAL A 165 3.49 -20.23 9.59
N LYS A 166 3.22 -21.51 9.86
CA LYS A 166 2.19 -22.26 9.13
C LYS A 166 0.79 -21.68 9.35
N GLU A 167 0.46 -21.33 10.59
CA GLU A 167 -0.83 -20.71 10.92
C GLU A 167 -0.96 -19.33 10.26
N TRP A 168 0.12 -18.54 10.26
CA TRP A 168 0.16 -17.28 9.56
C TRP A 168 -0.01 -17.45 8.04
N GLU A 169 0.67 -18.39 7.41
CA GLU A 169 0.52 -18.68 5.97
C GLU A 169 -0.92 -19.11 5.63
N ASP A 170 -1.50 -20.00 6.46
CA ASP A 170 -2.86 -20.52 6.28
C ASP A 170 -3.93 -19.42 6.46
N THR A 171 -3.69 -18.44 7.34
CA THR A 171 -4.65 -17.39 7.69
C THR A 171 -4.43 -16.06 6.96
N LEU A 172 -3.23 -15.79 6.43
CA LEU A 172 -2.94 -14.57 5.65
C LEU A 172 -3.84 -14.46 4.42
N LYS A 173 -4.10 -15.59 3.74
CA LYS A 173 -5.03 -15.63 2.60
C LYS A 173 -6.44 -15.22 3.00
N ILE A 174 -6.87 -15.58 4.22
CA ILE A 174 -8.17 -15.19 4.78
C ILE A 174 -8.17 -13.68 5.03
N GLY A 175 -7.13 -13.15 5.68
CA GLY A 175 -6.99 -11.71 5.94
C GLY A 175 -6.95 -10.86 4.66
N LYS A 176 -6.19 -11.28 3.65
CA LYS A 176 -6.16 -10.64 2.32
C LYS A 176 -7.54 -10.63 1.67
N LYS A 177 -8.21 -11.78 1.61
CA LYS A 177 -9.56 -11.87 1.04
C LYS A 177 -10.53 -10.97 1.77
N PHE A 178 -10.46 -10.94 3.10
CA PHE A 178 -11.29 -10.09 3.91
C PHE A 178 -11.05 -8.60 3.62
N LEU A 179 -9.80 -8.13 3.61
CA LEU A 179 -9.45 -6.75 3.28
C LEU A 179 -9.92 -6.36 1.87
N GLU A 180 -9.80 -7.28 0.92
CA GLU A 180 -10.29 -7.12 -0.45
C GLU A 180 -11.81 -6.96 -0.51
N GLU A 181 -12.56 -7.74 0.28
CA GLU A 181 -14.03 -7.61 0.36
C GLU A 181 -14.43 -6.35 1.11
N PHE A 182 -13.74 -6.03 2.21
CA PHE A 182 -14.05 -4.88 3.07
C PHE A 182 -13.77 -3.54 2.40
N ARG A 183 -12.67 -3.41 1.65
CA ARG A 183 -12.40 -2.18 0.87
C ARG A 183 -13.48 -1.92 -0.20
N ILE A 184 -14.18 -2.96 -0.65
CA ILE A 184 -15.24 -2.86 -1.65
C ILE A 184 -16.60 -2.56 -1.00
N SER A 185 -16.95 -3.27 0.08
CA SER A 185 -18.24 -3.12 0.76
C SER A 185 -18.31 -1.86 1.63
N HIS A 186 -17.21 -1.48 2.27
CA HIS A 186 -17.12 -0.37 3.22
C HIS A 186 -15.90 0.53 2.96
N PRO A 187 -15.74 1.09 1.73
CA PRO A 187 -14.54 1.82 1.35
C PRO A 187 -14.22 3.01 2.26
N SER A 188 -15.24 3.69 2.80
CA SER A 188 -15.02 4.82 3.71
C SER A 188 -14.54 4.41 5.10
N LEU A 189 -14.91 3.22 5.58
CA LEU A 189 -14.51 2.77 6.92
C LEU A 189 -13.04 2.32 6.95
N LEU A 190 -12.54 1.79 5.84
CA LEU A 190 -11.13 1.39 5.73
C LEU A 190 -10.25 2.50 5.16
N LEU A 191 -10.64 3.05 4.00
CA LEU A 191 -9.71 3.83 3.20
C LEU A 191 -9.65 5.31 3.58
N ASP A 192 -10.74 5.90 4.10
CA ASP A 192 -10.67 7.29 4.57
C ASP A 192 -9.68 7.44 5.74
N PRO A 193 -9.77 6.64 6.83
CA PRO A 193 -8.81 6.77 7.91
C PRO A 193 -7.39 6.34 7.49
N LEU A 194 -7.24 5.38 6.56
CA LEU A 194 -5.91 5.00 6.04
C LEU A 194 -5.28 6.12 5.18
N VAL A 195 -6.08 6.82 4.37
CA VAL A 195 -5.64 7.99 3.61
C VAL A 195 -5.21 9.11 4.54
N ASP A 196 -5.99 9.37 5.58
CA ASP A 196 -5.66 10.36 6.61
C ASP A 196 -4.35 10.02 7.33
N ALA A 197 -4.13 8.73 7.61
CA ALA A 197 -2.90 8.23 8.19
C ALA A 197 -1.69 8.40 7.27
N ILE A 198 -1.81 8.02 6.00
CA ILE A 198 -0.74 8.14 5.00
C ILE A 198 -0.33 9.61 4.79
N LEU A 199 -1.31 10.52 4.74
CA LEU A 199 -1.09 11.94 4.47
C LEU A 199 -0.90 12.78 5.74
N ASN A 200 -0.76 12.15 6.91
CA ASN A 200 -0.58 12.89 8.15
C ASN A 200 0.76 13.66 8.18
N ASP A 201 0.69 14.95 8.51
CA ASP A 201 1.85 15.86 8.51
C ASP A 201 2.83 15.64 9.68
N ASP A 202 2.46 14.87 10.70
CA ASP A 202 3.31 14.58 11.86
C ASP A 202 3.98 13.21 11.74
N TRP A 203 3.23 12.19 11.28
CA TRP A 203 3.68 10.79 11.31
C TRP A 203 3.45 9.97 10.02
N GLY A 204 2.77 10.56 9.04
CA GLY A 204 2.45 9.91 7.77
C GLY A 204 3.67 9.67 6.89
N ILE A 205 3.45 9.19 5.66
CA ILE A 205 4.52 8.74 4.77
C ILE A 205 5.52 9.87 4.45
N TYR A 206 5.02 11.10 4.27
CA TYR A 206 5.84 12.25 3.88
C TYR A 206 6.91 12.68 4.90
N ASN A 207 6.71 12.42 6.19
CA ASN A 207 7.54 13.01 7.26
C ASN A 207 8.66 12.10 7.79
N HIS A 208 8.71 10.85 7.35
CA HIS A 208 9.78 9.92 7.72
C HIS A 208 10.42 9.31 6.48
N TRP A 209 11.16 10.14 5.76
CA TRP A 209 12.16 9.62 4.82
C TRP A 209 13.21 8.89 5.65
N GLY A 210 13.41 7.60 5.37
CA GLY A 210 14.48 6.86 6.02
C GLY A 210 15.85 7.17 5.41
N GLU A 211 16.77 6.22 5.47
CA GLU A 211 18.11 6.42 4.92
C GLU A 211 18.07 6.45 3.39
N LYS A 212 18.77 7.43 2.81
CA LYS A 212 18.94 7.53 1.36
C LYS A 212 19.81 6.38 0.87
N ILE A 213 19.37 5.70 -0.19
CA ILE A 213 20.17 4.69 -0.87
C ILE A 213 21.20 5.39 -1.76
N GLU A 214 22.45 5.48 -1.29
CA GLU A 214 23.59 5.97 -2.09
C GLU A 214 24.24 4.84 -2.91
N ASN A 215 24.13 3.60 -2.45
CA ASN A 215 24.63 2.41 -3.13
C ASN A 215 23.61 1.27 -3.01
N LEU A 216 23.09 0.82 -4.15
CA LEU A 216 22.06 -0.22 -4.15
C LEU A 216 22.58 -1.57 -3.66
N ALA A 217 23.81 -1.95 -3.99
CA ALA A 217 24.39 -3.23 -3.57
C ALA A 217 24.54 -3.32 -2.04
N ASP A 218 25.04 -2.25 -1.41
CA ASP A 218 25.19 -2.18 0.06
C ASP A 218 23.83 -2.20 0.76
N ALA A 219 22.85 -1.43 0.24
CA ALA A 219 21.49 -1.44 0.76
C ALA A 219 20.86 -2.83 0.64
N ARG A 220 21.06 -3.53 -0.47
CA ARG A 220 20.54 -4.89 -0.72
C ARG A 220 20.89 -5.86 0.39
N HIS A 221 22.13 -5.83 0.87
CA HIS A 221 22.61 -6.71 1.94
C HIS A 221 22.18 -6.26 3.33
N SER A 222 21.97 -4.96 3.55
CA SER A 222 21.60 -4.40 4.85
C SER A 222 20.23 -4.89 5.34
N TYR A 223 19.34 -5.25 4.42
CA TYR A 223 17.97 -5.68 4.73
C TYR A 223 17.69 -7.14 4.37
N ALA A 224 18.72 -7.94 4.04
CA ALA A 224 18.54 -9.29 3.52
C ALA A 224 17.87 -10.27 4.50
N ASN A 225 17.99 -10.02 5.80
CA ASN A 225 17.43 -10.88 6.85
C ASN A 225 16.00 -10.49 7.28
N TRP A 226 15.43 -9.45 6.67
CA TRP A 226 14.12 -8.96 7.05
C TRP A 226 13.02 -9.91 6.57
N ASN A 227 11.99 -10.08 7.40
CA ASN A 227 10.87 -11.00 7.16
C ASN A 227 9.63 -10.32 6.54
N CYS A 228 9.77 -9.06 6.12
CA CYS A 228 8.70 -8.24 5.56
C CYS A 228 9.15 -7.54 4.27
N PRO A 229 8.20 -7.14 3.40
CA PRO A 229 8.52 -6.28 2.27
C PRO A 229 9.10 -4.92 2.71
N LEU A 230 10.12 -4.49 1.98
CA LEU A 230 10.82 -3.22 2.15
C LEU A 230 10.04 -2.14 1.44
N MET A 231 9.72 -1.06 2.15
CA MET A 231 9.07 0.11 1.56
C MET A 231 10.14 1.07 1.03
N VAL A 232 10.18 1.21 -0.30
CA VAL A 232 11.11 2.09 -1.02
C VAL A 232 10.36 3.35 -1.43
N MET A 233 10.90 4.50 -1.06
CA MET A 233 10.35 5.82 -1.35
C MET A 233 11.20 6.54 -2.37
N TYR A 234 10.56 7.13 -3.37
CA TYR A 234 11.21 7.89 -4.44
C TYR A 234 10.85 9.37 -4.32
N SER A 235 11.85 10.23 -4.36
CA SER A 235 11.71 11.68 -4.57
C SER A 235 12.04 11.99 -6.03
N GLY A 236 11.19 12.73 -6.73
CA GLY A 236 11.38 12.95 -8.16
C GLY A 236 10.38 13.90 -8.79
N LYS A 237 10.26 13.82 -10.11
CA LYS A 237 9.11 14.31 -10.88
C LYS A 237 8.53 13.13 -11.61
N MET A 238 7.32 12.74 -11.26
CA MET A 238 6.63 11.56 -11.80
C MET A 238 5.29 11.99 -12.36
N TRP A 239 4.93 11.45 -13.52
CA TRP A 239 3.70 11.76 -14.21
C TRP A 239 2.78 10.53 -14.21
N PRO A 240 2.06 10.28 -13.11
CA PRO A 240 1.26 9.08 -12.99
C PRO A 240 0.01 9.13 -13.86
N GLN A 241 -0.30 7.95 -14.41
CA GLN A 241 -1.41 7.68 -15.29
C GLN A 241 -2.13 6.43 -14.82
N PHE A 242 -3.46 6.51 -14.77
CA PHE A 242 -4.33 5.40 -14.47
C PHE A 242 -4.75 4.68 -15.76
N SER A 243 -4.63 3.35 -15.77
CA SER A 243 -5.04 2.45 -16.85
C SER A 243 -6.07 1.43 -16.35
N GLN A 244 -6.88 0.87 -17.25
CA GLN A 244 -7.87 -0.17 -16.90
C GLN A 244 -7.28 -1.60 -16.80
N GLY A 245 -5.96 -1.75 -16.79
CA GLY A 245 -5.27 -3.03 -16.67
C GLY A 245 -4.40 -3.11 -15.42
N TRP A 246 -3.83 -4.30 -15.19
CA TRP A 246 -2.73 -4.44 -14.25
C TRP A 246 -1.40 -4.16 -14.96
N PRO A 247 -0.53 -3.26 -14.43
CA PRO A 247 -0.72 -2.42 -13.25
C PRO A 247 -1.68 -1.24 -13.49
N ASN A 248 -2.40 -0.81 -12.45
CA ASN A 248 -3.39 0.26 -12.59
C ASN A 248 -2.74 1.63 -12.77
N PHE A 249 -1.60 1.89 -12.12
CA PHE A 249 -0.91 3.17 -12.18
C PHE A 249 0.52 3.01 -12.70
N HIS A 250 0.92 3.86 -13.65
CA HIS A 250 2.30 3.94 -14.16
C HIS A 250 2.71 5.37 -14.47
N SER A 251 4.02 5.62 -14.63
CA SER A 251 4.56 6.95 -14.93
C SER A 251 5.49 6.84 -16.13
N PRO A 252 5.03 7.11 -17.36
CA PRO A 252 5.87 6.94 -18.56
C PRO A 252 6.93 8.04 -18.67
N THR A 253 6.73 9.18 -18.00
CA THR A 253 7.69 10.27 -17.92
C THR A 253 8.05 10.49 -16.46
N PHE A 254 9.32 10.31 -16.12
CA PHE A 254 9.80 10.49 -14.77
C PHE A 254 11.24 10.98 -14.73
N ASN A 255 11.61 11.56 -13.59
CA ASN A 255 12.99 11.85 -13.23
C ASN A 255 13.12 11.61 -11.72
N ILE A 256 13.85 10.57 -11.31
CA ILE A 256 14.07 10.23 -9.91
C ILE A 256 15.33 10.95 -9.43
N TYR A 257 15.21 11.69 -8.33
CA TYR A 257 16.30 12.44 -7.72
C TYR A 257 16.95 11.65 -6.60
N ASP A 258 16.13 11.09 -5.72
CA ASP A 258 16.60 10.39 -4.53
C ASP A 258 15.69 9.17 -4.26
N VAL A 259 16.29 8.13 -3.69
CA VAL A 259 15.62 6.89 -3.31
C VAL A 259 15.94 6.59 -1.85
N TYR A 260 14.96 6.16 -1.08
CA TYR A 260 15.06 5.96 0.36
C TYR A 260 14.40 4.64 0.75
N ILE A 261 14.85 4.04 1.85
CA ILE A 261 14.14 2.91 2.47
C ILE A 261 13.51 3.43 3.74
N ARG A 262 12.19 3.31 3.85
CA ARG A 262 11.45 3.64 5.07
C ARG A 262 10.89 2.36 5.66
N ASN A 263 11.50 1.89 6.74
CA ASN A 263 10.91 0.86 7.54
C ASN A 263 10.85 1.36 8.99
N ASN A 264 9.68 1.80 9.44
CA ASN A 264 9.45 2.12 10.85
C ASN A 264 9.60 0.81 11.64
N ASP A 265 10.58 0.71 12.54
CA ASP A 265 10.78 -0.27 13.64
C ASP A 265 10.41 -1.76 13.42
N GLU A 266 10.13 -2.20 12.19
CA GLU A 266 9.50 -3.47 11.90
C GLU A 266 10.38 -4.34 11.02
N GLY A 267 11.12 -5.22 11.68
CA GLY A 267 12.08 -6.14 11.10
C GLY A 267 13.32 -6.15 11.98
N GLU A 268 13.42 -7.11 12.90
CA GLU A 268 14.68 -7.32 13.59
C GLU A 268 15.69 -7.92 12.59
N PRO A 269 16.94 -7.42 12.53
CA PRO A 269 17.99 -8.14 11.84
C PRO A 269 18.19 -9.48 12.57
N VAL A 270 17.77 -10.58 11.93
CA VAL A 270 18.05 -11.95 12.40
C VAL A 270 19.56 -12.19 12.42
#